data_AF-A0A8G1W0Q1-F1
#
_entry.id   AF-A0A8G1W0Q1-F1
#
_cell.length_a   1.000
_cell.length_b   1.000
_cell.length_c   1.000
_cell.angle_alpha   90.00
_cell.angle_beta   90.00
_cell.angle_gamma   90.00
#
_symmetry.space_group_name_H-M   'P 1'
#
loop_
_entity.id
_entity.type
_entity.pdbx_description
1 polymer ?
#
loop_
_entity_poly.entity_id
_entity_poly.type
_entity_poly.pdbx_seq_one_letter_code
_entity_poly.pdbx_strand_id
1 'polypeptide(L)'
;MAFIGTAAEIRDELLKDDEPKRVIIRVNTKRLEPHDYRGSACALVAEIFPDWATNERIRFLHIEIRIGRAFLAIDLNNGTYRPVELDLEPIPVYILSIFRRGWALVRWRQLDQHIADHLARICMLNYDNPVRPYLANYDLRALCRRRSVFS
;
A
#
# COMPACT_ATOMS: atom_id res chain seq x y z
N MET A 1 19.99 2.67 6.66
CA MET A 1 20.59 1.70 5.73
C MET A 1 19.46 0.99 5.00
N ALA A 2 19.61 0.70 3.71
CA ALA A 2 18.59 -0.01 2.93
C ALA A 2 18.90 -1.52 2.94
N PHE A 3 17.90 -2.35 3.19
CA PHE A 3 17.99 -3.79 2.94
C PHE A 3 17.61 -4.07 1.48
N ILE A 4 18.42 -4.83 0.76
CA ILE A 4 18.20 -5.13 -0.66
C ILE A 4 18.09 -6.65 -0.81
N GLY A 5 17.04 -7.12 -1.47
CA GLY A 5 16.82 -8.54 -1.65
C GLY A 5 15.79 -8.85 -2.72
N THR A 6 15.59 -10.14 -2.94
CA THR A 6 14.47 -10.73 -3.68
C THR A 6 13.16 -10.51 -2.93
N ALA A 7 12.02 -10.75 -3.58
CA ALA A 7 10.72 -10.63 -2.94
C ALA A 7 10.57 -11.54 -1.71
N ALA A 8 11.12 -12.77 -1.77
CA ALA A 8 11.13 -13.70 -0.66
C ALA A 8 11.97 -13.20 0.52
N GLU A 9 13.19 -12.72 0.26
CA GLU A 9 14.06 -12.16 1.32
C GLU A 9 13.44 -10.92 1.97
N ILE A 10 12.79 -10.05 1.18
CA ILE A 10 12.03 -8.90 1.72
C ILE A 10 10.89 -9.36 2.63
N ARG A 11 10.11 -10.35 2.18
CA ARG A 11 8.98 -10.88 2.94
C ARG A 11 9.47 -11.46 4.27
N ASP A 12 10.51 -12.28 4.22
CA ASP A 12 11.06 -12.93 5.40
C ASP A 12 11.64 -11.90 6.38
N GLU A 13 12.32 -10.85 5.89
CA GLU A 13 12.79 -9.74 6.73
C GLU A 13 11.66 -8.92 7.37
N LEU A 14 10.55 -8.72 6.65
CA LEU A 14 9.38 -7.98 7.16
C LEU A 14 8.56 -8.77 8.18
N LEU A 15 8.54 -10.10 8.05
CA LEU A 15 7.79 -11.03 8.89
C LEU A 15 8.63 -11.74 9.95
N LYS A 16 9.92 -11.38 10.09
CA LYS A 16 10.84 -12.01 11.05
C LYS A 16 10.42 -11.91 12.51
N ASP A 17 9.62 -10.90 12.81
CA ASP A 17 9.09 -10.62 14.15
C ASP A 17 7.61 -10.22 14.03
N ASP A 18 6.91 -10.29 15.17
CA ASP A 18 5.48 -10.02 15.26
C ASP A 18 5.16 -8.53 15.52
N GLU A 19 6.15 -7.63 15.43
CA GLU A 19 5.89 -6.21 15.61
C GLU A 19 5.01 -5.66 14.46
N PRO A 20 4.04 -4.76 14.76
CA PRO A 20 3.27 -4.07 13.75
C PRO A 20 4.18 -3.24 12.83
N LYS A 21 4.01 -3.40 11.53
CA LYS A 21 4.76 -2.64 10.52
C LYS A 21 3.82 -2.15 9.44
N ARG A 22 4.08 -0.95 8.94
CA ARG A 22 3.41 -0.42 7.75
C ARG A 22 4.37 -0.37 6.60
N VAL A 23 4.03 -1.02 5.50
CA VAL A 23 4.83 -1.06 4.28
C VAL A 23 4.14 -0.22 3.23
N ILE A 24 4.85 0.79 2.73
CA ILE A 24 4.44 1.57 1.57
C ILE A 24 5.25 1.08 0.37
N ILE A 25 4.60 0.33 -0.51
CA ILE A 25 5.21 -0.08 -1.77
C ILE A 25 5.09 1.07 -2.77
N ARG A 26 6.23 1.60 -3.19
CA ARG A 26 6.33 2.68 -4.17
C ARG A 26 6.76 2.13 -5.52
N VAL A 27 5.87 2.22 -6.52
CA VAL A 27 6.16 1.79 -7.90
C VAL A 27 5.81 2.87 -8.93
N ASN A 28 6.27 2.69 -10.16
CA ASN A 28 5.81 3.49 -11.30
C ASN A 28 4.45 2.93 -11.77
N THR A 29 3.50 3.80 -12.12
CA THR A 29 2.18 3.35 -12.62
C THR A 29 2.27 2.56 -13.92
N LYS A 30 3.37 2.66 -14.68
CA LYS A 30 3.65 1.79 -15.84
C LYS A 30 3.75 0.30 -15.51
N ARG A 31 3.94 -0.06 -14.23
CA ARG A 31 3.89 -1.46 -13.77
C ARG A 31 2.48 -1.93 -13.43
N LEU A 32 1.51 -1.02 -13.43
CA LEU A 32 0.11 -1.33 -13.16
C LEU A 32 -0.67 -1.20 -14.46
N GLU A 33 -1.76 -1.94 -14.56
CA GLU A 33 -2.67 -1.88 -15.69
C GLU A 33 -3.60 -0.66 -15.53
N PRO A 34 -3.56 0.34 -16.43
CA PRO A 34 -4.36 1.55 -16.27
C PRO A 34 -5.88 1.33 -16.26
N HIS A 35 -6.35 0.23 -16.87
CA HIS A 35 -7.76 -0.15 -16.87
C HIS A 35 -8.16 -0.98 -15.64
N ASP A 36 -7.18 -1.48 -14.89
CA ASP A 36 -7.39 -2.28 -13.69
C ASP A 36 -6.27 -2.05 -12.66
N TYR A 37 -6.23 -0.84 -12.11
CA TYR A 37 -5.25 -0.50 -11.06
C TYR A 37 -5.41 -1.37 -9.82
N ARG A 38 -6.62 -1.81 -9.49
CA ARG A 38 -6.85 -2.66 -8.30
C ARG A 38 -6.29 -4.06 -8.54
N GLY A 39 -6.69 -4.74 -9.61
CA GLY A 39 -6.22 -6.09 -9.89
C GLY A 39 -4.71 -6.16 -10.10
N SER A 40 -4.15 -5.22 -10.86
CA SER A 40 -2.69 -5.17 -11.06
C SER A 40 -1.91 -4.81 -9.79
N ALA A 41 -2.46 -3.96 -8.89
CA ALA A 41 -1.85 -3.71 -7.59
C ALA A 41 -1.92 -4.95 -6.69
N CYS A 42 -3.05 -5.66 -6.64
CA CYS A 42 -3.18 -6.92 -5.91
C CYS A 42 -2.18 -7.98 -6.41
N ALA A 43 -2.01 -8.10 -7.74
CA ALA A 43 -1.02 -8.99 -8.33
C ALA A 43 0.41 -8.61 -7.92
N LEU A 44 0.74 -7.32 -7.93
CA LEU A 44 2.05 -6.83 -7.50
C LEU A 44 2.30 -7.08 -6.00
N VAL A 45 1.28 -6.94 -5.15
CA VAL A 45 1.39 -7.31 -3.73
C VAL A 45 1.62 -8.81 -3.58
N ALA A 46 0.95 -9.64 -4.38
CA ALA A 46 1.13 -11.09 -4.37
C ALA A 46 2.54 -11.55 -4.82
N GLU A 47 3.30 -10.72 -5.55
CA GLU A 47 4.72 -11.01 -5.84
C GLU A 47 5.56 -11.10 -4.54
N ILE A 48 5.20 -10.34 -3.50
CA ILE A 48 5.91 -10.28 -2.22
C ILE A 48 5.21 -11.11 -1.15
N PHE A 49 3.88 -11.02 -1.11
CA PHE A 49 3.02 -11.66 -0.11
C PHE A 49 1.99 -12.54 -0.81
N PRO A 50 2.34 -13.74 -1.28
CA PRO A 50 1.43 -14.56 -2.10
C PRO A 50 0.13 -14.95 -1.39
N ASP A 51 0.15 -15.00 -0.07
CA ASP A 51 -0.94 -15.38 0.83
C ASP A 51 -1.67 -14.19 1.46
N TRP A 52 -1.42 -12.95 0.99
CA TRP A 52 -1.97 -11.72 1.59
C TRP A 52 -3.49 -11.71 1.77
N ALA A 53 -4.23 -12.41 0.90
CA ALA A 53 -5.69 -12.44 0.93
C ALA A 53 -6.26 -13.38 2.01
N THR A 54 -5.47 -14.34 2.47
CA THR A 54 -5.87 -15.37 3.45
C THR A 54 -5.11 -15.25 4.77
N ASN A 55 -3.96 -14.57 4.77
CA ASN A 55 -3.13 -14.39 5.94
C ASN A 55 -3.57 -13.15 6.73
N GLU A 56 -4.16 -13.37 7.91
CA GLU A 56 -4.68 -12.31 8.77
C GLU A 56 -3.61 -11.32 9.25
N ARG A 57 -2.33 -11.72 9.21
CA ARG A 57 -1.20 -10.85 9.54
C ARG A 57 -0.98 -9.77 8.48
N ILE A 58 -1.48 -9.95 7.26
CA ILE A 58 -1.20 -9.08 6.13
C ILE A 58 -2.50 -8.39 5.72
N ARG A 59 -2.54 -7.06 5.80
CA ARG A 59 -3.73 -6.29 5.44
C ARG A 59 -3.39 -5.27 4.38
N PHE A 60 -3.90 -5.48 3.17
CA PHE A 60 -3.76 -4.52 2.08
C PHE A 60 -4.83 -3.42 2.20
N LEU A 61 -4.40 -2.23 2.65
CA LEU A 61 -5.31 -1.14 3.03
C LEU A 61 -5.66 -0.22 1.87
N HIS A 62 -4.65 0.25 1.15
CA HIS A 62 -4.83 1.41 0.28
C HIS A 62 -3.96 1.37 -0.97
N ILE A 63 -4.53 1.84 -2.08
CA ILE A 63 -3.87 2.07 -3.37
C ILE A 63 -4.05 3.55 -3.70
N GLU A 64 -2.93 4.26 -3.80
CA GLU A 64 -2.91 5.66 -4.20
C GLU A 64 -2.18 5.83 -5.54
N ILE A 65 -2.86 6.40 -6.53
CA ILE A 65 -2.28 6.72 -7.84
C ILE A 65 -2.07 8.23 -7.93
N ARG A 66 -0.81 8.67 -8.10
CA ARG A 66 -0.43 10.07 -8.29
C ARG A 66 0.63 10.21 -9.37
N ILE A 67 0.35 10.99 -10.41
CA ILE A 67 1.32 11.50 -11.41
C ILE A 67 2.43 10.48 -11.75
N GLY A 68 2.06 9.36 -12.37
CA GLY A 68 3.04 8.35 -12.81
C GLY A 68 3.60 7.45 -11.70
N ARG A 69 3.14 7.60 -10.46
CA ARG A 69 3.52 6.77 -9.30
C ARG A 69 2.30 6.14 -8.65
N ALA A 70 2.51 4.96 -8.10
CA ALA A 70 1.55 4.26 -7.27
C ALA A 70 2.17 3.99 -5.90
N PHE A 71 1.37 4.15 -4.85
CA PHE A 71 1.72 3.90 -3.47
C PHE A 71 0.72 2.91 -2.90
N LEU A 72 1.20 1.75 -2.48
CA LEU A 72 0.38 0.67 -1.94
C LEU A 72 0.68 0.55 -0.44
N ALA A 73 -0.32 0.78 0.41
CA ALA A 73 -0.16 0.69 1.86
C ALA A 73 -0.63 -0.68 2.36
N ILE A 74 0.27 -1.38 3.04
CA ILE A 74 0.04 -2.70 3.62
C ILE A 74 0.42 -2.63 5.08
N ASP A 75 -0.45 -3.11 5.95
CA ASP A 75 -0.12 -3.31 7.36
C ASP A 75 0.21 -4.78 7.61
N LEU A 76 1.26 -4.99 8.37
CA LEU A 76 1.74 -6.30 8.81
C LEU A 76 1.59 -6.39 10.32
N ASN A 77 1.12 -7.53 10.83
CA ASN A 77 0.93 -7.83 12.25
C ASN A 77 0.05 -6.81 13.00
N ASN A 78 -0.72 -5.98 12.28
CA ASN A 78 -1.51 -4.91 12.88
C ASN A 78 -2.92 -5.39 13.29
N GLY A 79 -2.97 -6.48 14.07
CA GLY A 79 -4.12 -7.00 14.82
C GLY A 79 -5.52 -6.97 14.16
N THR A 80 -6.55 -7.04 15.01
CA THR A 80 -7.95 -6.83 14.61
C THR A 80 -8.14 -5.34 14.31
N TYR A 81 -8.00 -4.94 13.04
CA TYR A 81 -8.43 -3.63 12.57
C TYR A 81 -9.90 -3.47 12.90
N ARG A 82 -10.22 -2.54 13.80
CA ARG A 82 -11.58 -2.13 14.08
C ARG A 82 -11.88 -0.98 13.14
N PRO A 83 -12.76 -1.15 12.13
CA PRO A 83 -13.11 -0.07 11.19
C PRO A 83 -13.62 1.21 11.87
N VAL A 84 -14.06 1.10 13.13
CA VAL A 84 -14.67 2.14 13.96
C VAL A 84 -13.64 2.97 14.74
N GLU A 85 -12.44 2.43 15.00
CA GLU A 85 -11.38 3.18 15.68
C GLU A 85 -10.53 3.88 14.62
N LEU A 86 -10.88 5.14 14.39
CA LEU A 86 -10.28 6.08 13.44
C LEU A 86 -8.82 6.44 13.76
N ASP A 87 -8.31 5.99 14.90
CA ASP A 87 -6.93 6.17 15.31
C ASP A 87 -6.10 4.99 14.80
N LEU A 88 -5.56 5.15 13.59
CA LEU A 88 -4.43 4.35 13.18
C LEU A 88 -3.23 4.82 14.02
N GLU A 89 -2.88 4.07 15.06
CA GLU A 89 -1.67 4.36 15.82
C GLU A 89 -0.45 4.47 14.89
N PRO A 90 0.48 5.39 15.17
CA PRO A 90 1.72 5.53 14.41
C PRO A 90 2.59 4.30 14.61
N ILE A 91 2.50 3.35 13.68
CA ILE A 91 3.34 2.15 13.63
C ILE A 91 4.56 2.37 12.72
N PRO A 92 5.65 1.59 12.92
CA PRO A 92 6.84 1.67 12.08
C PRO A 92 6.60 1.60 10.57
N VAL A 93 6.89 2.69 9.84
CA VAL A 93 6.76 2.77 8.39
C VAL A 93 8.04 2.35 7.66
N TYR A 94 7.90 1.46 6.70
CA TYR A 94 8.92 1.03 5.77
C TYR A 94 8.51 1.37 4.34
N ILE A 95 9.44 1.93 3.57
CA ILE A 95 9.25 2.14 2.14
C ILE A 95 9.89 1.00 1.39
N LEU A 96 9.08 0.31 0.58
CA LEU A 96 9.53 -0.73 -0.32
C LEU A 96 9.53 -0.20 -1.75
N SER A 97 10.67 -0.28 -2.42
CA SER A 97 10.82 0.25 -3.78
C SER A 97 11.60 -0.73 -4.65
N ILE A 98 11.31 -0.72 -5.95
CA ILE A 98 12.03 -1.57 -6.89
C ILE A 98 13.45 -1.05 -7.04
N PHE A 99 14.42 -1.95 -6.89
CA PHE A 99 15.82 -1.64 -7.04
C PHE A 99 16.51 -2.67 -7.93
N ARG A 100 16.89 -2.26 -9.15
CA ARG A 100 17.47 -3.11 -10.20
C ARG A 100 16.58 -4.34 -10.48
N ARG A 101 17.01 -5.54 -10.07
CA ARG A 101 16.32 -6.83 -10.25
C ARG A 101 15.64 -7.33 -8.98
N GLY A 102 15.58 -6.52 -7.93
CA GLY A 102 14.95 -6.88 -6.67
C GLY A 102 14.28 -5.68 -6.03
N TRP A 103 14.32 -5.65 -4.71
CA TRP A 103 13.61 -4.69 -3.90
C TRP A 103 14.57 -4.05 -2.90
N ALA A 104 14.36 -2.78 -2.61
CA ALA A 104 15.01 -2.05 -1.54
C ALA A 104 13.99 -1.64 -0.49
N LEU A 105 14.23 -2.07 0.74
CA LEU A 105 13.44 -1.79 1.93
C LEU A 105 14.18 -0.78 2.80
N VAL A 106 13.49 0.32 3.14
CA VAL A 106 14.05 1.40 3.97
C VAL A 106 13.06 1.76 5.07
N ARG A 107 13.51 1.71 6.32
CA ARG A 107 12.75 2.26 7.45
C ARG A 107 12.74 3.79 7.39
N TRP A 108 11.56 4.41 7.48
CA TRP A 108 11.42 5.86 7.40
C TRP A 108 10.62 6.43 8.58
N ARG A 109 11.31 6.70 9.70
CA ARG A 109 10.69 7.14 10.96
C ARG A 109 9.88 8.43 10.85
N GLN A 110 10.33 9.37 10.02
CA GLN A 110 9.65 10.65 9.82
C GLN A 110 8.24 10.50 9.20
N LEU A 111 7.91 9.33 8.65
CA LEU A 111 6.63 9.07 8.01
C LEU A 111 5.62 8.35 8.92
N ASP A 112 6.02 7.89 10.11
CA ASP A 112 5.15 7.08 10.98
C ASP A 112 3.83 7.79 11.27
N GLN A 113 3.91 9.02 11.80
CA GLN A 113 2.74 9.84 12.09
C GLN A 113 2.03 10.29 10.80
N HIS A 114 2.79 10.78 9.82
CA HIS A 114 2.19 11.35 8.61
C HIS A 114 1.35 10.34 7.83
N ILE A 115 1.83 9.10 7.74
CA ILE A 115 1.12 8.02 7.04
C ILE A 115 -0.06 7.53 7.87
N ALA A 116 0.07 7.46 9.20
CA ALA A 116 -1.05 7.19 10.10
C ALA A 116 -2.20 8.19 9.88
N ASP A 117 -1.91 9.50 9.95
CA ASP A 117 -2.91 10.55 9.75
C ASP A 117 -3.53 10.53 8.34
N HIS A 118 -2.73 10.22 7.33
CA HIS A 118 -3.20 10.12 5.94
C HIS A 118 -4.15 8.93 5.76
N LEU A 119 -3.76 7.75 6.27
CA LEU A 119 -4.60 6.56 6.17
C LEU A 119 -5.86 6.67 7.03
N ALA A 120 -5.79 7.27 8.22
CA ALA A 120 -6.97 7.51 9.06
C ALA A 120 -8.02 8.33 8.29
N ARG A 121 -7.60 9.42 7.63
CA ARG A 121 -8.45 10.23 6.76
C ARG A 121 -9.02 9.45 5.58
N ILE A 122 -8.23 8.57 4.97
CA ILE A 122 -8.71 7.73 3.86
C ILE A 122 -9.75 6.70 4.36
N CYS A 123 -9.49 6.07 5.51
CA CYS A 123 -10.39 5.09 6.10
C CYS A 123 -11.75 5.71 6.43
N MET A 124 -11.79 6.96 6.92
CA MET A 124 -13.04 7.72 7.09
C MET A 124 -13.87 7.79 5.80
N LEU A 125 -13.20 7.96 4.66
CA LEU A 125 -13.85 8.11 3.36
C LEU A 125 -14.27 6.77 2.74
N ASN A 126 -13.80 5.63 3.27
CA ASN A 126 -14.05 4.29 2.73
C ASN A 126 -14.70 3.32 3.74
N TYR A 127 -15.37 3.86 4.77
CA TYR A 127 -15.94 3.08 5.88
C TYR A 127 -16.88 1.95 5.43
N ASP A 128 -17.61 2.13 4.32
CA ASP A 128 -18.64 1.19 3.86
C ASP A 128 -18.10 -0.07 3.15
N ASN A 129 -16.79 -0.16 2.83
CA ASN A 129 -16.25 -1.33 2.12
C ASN A 129 -14.82 -1.70 2.55
N PRO A 130 -14.67 -2.40 3.70
CA PRO A 130 -13.37 -2.79 4.24
C PRO A 130 -12.74 -4.02 3.56
N VAL A 131 -13.49 -4.74 2.70
CA VAL A 131 -13.03 -6.01 2.10
C VAL A 131 -11.98 -5.82 1.01
N ARG A 132 -11.88 -4.61 0.43
CA ARG A 132 -10.96 -4.33 -0.68
C ARG A 132 -10.08 -3.12 -0.38
N PRO A 133 -8.80 -3.14 -0.80
CA PRO A 133 -7.94 -1.98 -0.64
C PRO A 133 -8.56 -0.77 -1.33
N TYR A 134 -8.69 0.34 -0.61
CA TYR A 134 -9.31 1.55 -1.17
C TYR A 134 -8.46 2.10 -2.31
N LEU A 135 -9.07 2.42 -3.46
CA LEU A 135 -8.36 3.05 -4.58
C LEU A 135 -8.65 4.55 -4.62
N ALA A 136 -7.64 5.36 -4.34
CA ALA A 136 -7.65 6.79 -4.61
C ALA A 136 -6.85 7.08 -5.90
N ASN A 137 -7.56 7.42 -6.97
CA ASN A 137 -6.94 7.72 -8.27
C ASN A 137 -6.92 9.23 -8.53
N TYR A 138 -5.74 9.84 -8.38
CA TYR A 138 -5.49 11.26 -8.66
C TYR A 138 -4.73 11.48 -9.98
N ASP A 139 -4.70 10.50 -10.89
CA ASP A 139 -4.10 10.72 -12.21
C ASP A 139 -4.92 11.75 -13.00
N LEU A 140 -4.28 12.87 -13.36
CA LEU A 140 -4.87 13.96 -14.13
C LEU A 140 -5.48 13.46 -15.45
N ARG A 141 -4.95 12.38 -16.04
CA ARG A 141 -5.51 11.78 -17.26
C ARG A 141 -6.91 11.20 -17.04
N ALA A 142 -7.17 10.62 -15.87
CA ALA A 142 -8.48 10.10 -15.51
C ALA A 142 -9.47 11.26 -15.21
N LEU A 143 -8.98 12.35 -14.62
CA LEU A 143 -9.77 13.56 -14.37
C LEU A 143 -10.19 14.26 -15.68
N CYS A 144 -9.31 14.31 -16.69
CA CYS A 144 -9.66 14.89 -17.99
C CYS A 144 -10.66 14.04 -18.78
N ARG A 145 -10.58 12.70 -18.74
CA ARG A 145 -11.54 11.81 -19.44
C ARG A 145 -12.96 11.86 -18.84
N ARG A 146 -13.11 12.11 -17.54
CA ARG A 146 -14.44 12.28 -16.92
C ARG A 146 -15.16 13.56 -17.37
N ARG A 147 -14.41 14.59 -17.77
CA ARG A 147 -14.99 15.86 -18.24
C ARG A 147 -15.48 15.81 -19.69
N SER A 148 -14.97 14.92 -20.53
CA SER A 148 -15.37 14.81 -21.93
C SER A 148 -16.66 14.02 -22.19
N VAL A 149 -17.34 13.54 -21.14
CA VAL A 149 -18.63 12.83 -21.25
C VAL A 149 -19.82 13.78 -20.99
N PHE A 150 -19.54 15.05 -20.66
CA PHE A 150 -20.55 16.09 -20.40
C PHE A 150 -20.43 17.30 -21.34
N SER A 151 -19.80 17.12 -22.50
CA SER A 151 -19.63 18.15 -23.53
C SER A 151 -20.13 17.65 -24.87
#